data_AF-A0A831V0H1-F1
#
_entry.id   AF-A0A831V0H1-F1
#
_cell.length_a   1.000
_cell.length_b   1.000
_cell.length_c   1.000
_cell.angle_alpha   90.00
_cell.angle_beta   90.00
_cell.angle_gamma   90.00
#
_symmetry.space_group_name_H-M   'P 1'
#
loop_
_entity.id
_entity.type
_entity.pdbx_description
1 polymer ?
#
loop_
_entity_poly.entity_id
_entity_poly.type
_entity_poly.pdbx_seq_one_letter_code
_entity_poly.pdbx_strand_id
1 'polypeptide(L)'
;MFRELKLVRGMRADVGEELRGWRWGEPPVAPPPLGVRLSVSEIVGGYCESRRDLYLRRVLRVRAEPNGSMRFGAYIHEVFRRSLIGLRRLVEEGAASGWELIRRFDGEALAAEAVGAEPDPRGVELARFLAVQVAARVDEVASRSGADPLSVAARAVPLLAEYVVDGRPLGLTLVRADAVVHGAVLEVKVGERSDRHALALAGYALAIEADEEVPVDAGLLVYVSFNGGVRLRAVPVGEGLRREFLEERNRLMELVHSGADPGVSPNCDGRCPLYAHCHGGHS
;
A
#
# COMPACT_ATOMS: atom_id res chain seq x y z
N MET A 1 16.08 1.42 -3.48
CA MET A 1 15.01 0.63 -2.83
C MET A 1 15.51 -0.27 -1.70
N PHE A 2 16.39 -1.25 -2.00
CA PHE A 2 16.81 -2.25 -1.01
C PHE A 2 17.79 -1.72 0.05
N ARG A 3 18.46 -0.59 -0.23
CA ARG A 3 19.32 0.10 0.76
C ARG A 3 18.46 0.77 1.83
N GLU A 4 17.32 1.32 1.44
CA GLU A 4 16.33 1.94 2.31
C GLU A 4 15.67 0.89 3.21
N LEU A 5 15.49 -0.35 2.75
CA LEU A 5 15.05 -1.47 3.61
C LEU A 5 16.02 -1.76 4.76
N LYS A 6 17.33 -1.52 4.58
CA LYS A 6 18.30 -1.62 5.69
C LYS A 6 18.09 -0.50 6.72
N LEU A 7 17.65 0.69 6.27
CA LEU A 7 17.34 1.81 7.16
C LEU A 7 16.08 1.56 7.98
N VAL A 8 15.07 0.88 7.42
CA VAL A 8 13.82 0.53 8.12
C VAL A 8 14.09 -0.23 9.43
N ARG A 9 15.13 -1.08 9.48
CA ARG A 9 15.53 -1.79 10.72
C ARG A 9 15.94 -0.85 11.85
N GLY A 10 16.57 0.28 11.53
CA GLY A 10 16.96 1.30 12.50
C GLY A 10 15.84 2.31 12.83
N MET A 11 14.67 2.18 12.19
CA MET A 11 13.53 3.09 12.31
C MET A 11 12.34 2.44 13.05
N ARG A 12 12.56 1.30 13.72
CA ARG A 12 11.54 0.64 14.52
C ARG A 12 11.11 1.57 15.65
N ALA A 13 9.81 1.85 15.72
CA ALA A 13 9.26 2.62 16.81
C ALA A 13 9.04 1.72 18.03
N ASP A 14 9.14 2.31 19.22
CA ASP A 14 8.59 1.68 20.42
C ASP A 14 7.07 1.88 20.40
N VAL A 15 6.32 0.81 20.66
CA VAL A 15 4.86 0.80 20.62
C VAL A 15 4.36 0.06 21.85
N GLY A 16 3.63 0.78 22.70
CA GLY A 16 2.97 0.25 23.88
C GLY A 16 2.02 -0.90 23.56
N GLU A 17 1.95 -1.87 24.47
CA GLU A 17 1.13 -3.07 24.31
C GLU A 17 -0.35 -2.75 24.06
N GLU A 18 -0.87 -1.66 24.62
CA GLU A 18 -2.27 -1.25 24.47
C GLU A 18 -2.63 -0.81 23.05
N LEU A 19 -1.64 -0.48 22.20
CA LEU A 19 -1.82 -0.06 20.81
C LEU A 19 -1.51 -1.17 19.80
N ARG A 20 -1.33 -2.41 20.28
CA ARG A 20 -1.02 -3.55 19.44
C ARG A 20 -2.27 -4.17 18.83
N GLY A 21 -2.17 -4.59 17.57
CA GLY A 21 -3.28 -5.19 16.83
C GLY A 21 -3.89 -6.41 17.52
N TRP A 22 -3.08 -7.23 18.19
CA TRP A 22 -3.55 -8.39 18.98
C TRP A 22 -4.43 -8.00 20.19
N ARG A 23 -4.47 -6.73 20.60
CA ARG A 23 -5.41 -6.22 21.63
C ARG A 23 -6.77 -5.84 21.04
N TRP A 24 -7.16 -6.36 19.88
CA TRP A 24 -8.43 -6.07 19.21
C TRP A 24 -9.70 -6.36 20.05
N GLY A 25 -9.58 -7.07 21.17
CA GLY A 25 -10.66 -7.28 22.14
C GLY A 25 -10.90 -6.12 23.12
N GLU A 26 -9.99 -5.15 23.23
CA GLU A 26 -10.04 -4.06 24.22
C GLU A 26 -9.78 -2.67 23.60
N PRO A 27 -10.41 -1.59 24.13
CA PRO A 27 -10.06 -0.23 23.72
C PRO A 27 -8.59 0.11 24.01
N PRO A 28 -7.93 0.92 23.16
CA PRO A 28 -8.47 1.67 22.02
C PRO A 28 -8.51 0.90 20.69
N VAL A 29 -7.95 -0.32 20.65
CA VAL A 29 -7.79 -1.10 19.40
C VAL A 29 -9.11 -1.72 18.96
N ALA A 30 -9.93 -2.17 19.91
CA ALA A 30 -11.25 -2.73 19.63
C ALA A 30 -12.11 -1.78 18.77
N PRO A 31 -12.75 -2.29 17.70
CA PRO A 31 -13.69 -1.50 16.92
C PRO A 31 -14.97 -1.22 17.73
N PRO A 32 -15.67 -0.10 17.47
CA PRO A 32 -16.97 0.12 18.08
C PRO A 32 -17.97 -0.95 17.59
N PRO A 33 -18.92 -1.39 18.43
CA PRO A 33 -19.81 -2.53 18.16
C PRO A 33 -20.97 -2.15 17.21
N LEU A 34 -20.64 -1.58 16.04
CA LEU A 34 -21.60 -1.02 15.07
C LEU A 34 -21.93 -1.97 13.91
N GLY A 35 -21.24 -3.12 13.81
CA GLY A 35 -21.38 -4.07 12.70
C GLY A 35 -20.86 -3.55 11.34
N VAL A 36 -20.21 -2.39 11.32
CA VAL A 36 -19.62 -1.78 10.13
C VAL A 36 -18.21 -2.33 9.92
N ARG A 37 -17.84 -2.56 8.65
CA ARG A 37 -16.46 -2.84 8.25
C ARG A 37 -16.04 -1.91 7.12
N LEU A 38 -14.81 -1.40 7.21
CA LEU A 38 -14.21 -0.48 6.24
C LEU A 38 -12.87 -1.02 5.73
N SER A 39 -12.53 -0.74 4.48
CA SER A 39 -11.16 -1.01 4.02
C SER A 39 -10.17 0.04 4.55
N VAL A 40 -8.88 -0.29 4.57
CA VAL A 40 -7.82 0.69 4.87
C VAL A 40 -7.89 1.87 3.90
N SER A 41 -8.15 1.61 2.61
CA SER A 41 -8.30 2.67 1.60
C SER A 41 -9.53 3.55 1.81
N GLU A 42 -10.62 3.04 2.40
CA GLU A 42 -11.78 3.84 2.80
C GLU A 42 -11.50 4.71 4.01
N ILE A 43 -10.62 4.30 4.92
CA ILE A 43 -10.24 5.07 6.11
C ILE A 43 -9.23 6.16 5.76
N VAL A 44 -8.20 5.77 5.00
CA VAL A 44 -7.07 6.64 4.68
C VAL A 44 -7.37 7.55 3.50
N GLY A 45 -8.03 6.99 2.48
CA GLY A 45 -8.35 7.68 1.24
C GLY A 45 -9.53 8.62 1.39
N GLY A 46 -9.60 9.63 0.53
CA GLY A 46 -10.70 10.58 0.41
C GLY A 46 -10.18 11.99 0.17
N TYR A 47 -10.46 12.54 -1.02
CA TYR A 47 -10.26 13.95 -1.33
C TYR A 47 -11.26 14.85 -0.60
N CYS A 48 -12.28 14.26 0.02
CA CYS A 48 -13.38 14.96 0.67
C CYS A 48 -13.15 15.02 2.19
N GLU A 49 -12.86 16.21 2.71
CA GLU A 49 -12.67 16.44 4.14
C GLU A 49 -13.91 16.06 4.97
N SER A 50 -15.11 16.29 4.43
CA SER A 50 -16.37 15.91 5.09
C SER A 50 -16.67 14.43 5.02
N ARG A 51 -15.91 13.64 4.24
CA ARG A 51 -16.12 12.20 4.04
C ARG A 51 -17.48 11.87 3.42
N ARG A 52 -18.12 12.85 2.76
CA ARG A 52 -19.38 12.63 2.02
C ARG A 52 -19.18 11.62 0.90
N ASP A 53 -17.97 11.48 0.36
CA ASP A 53 -17.62 10.45 -0.61
C ASP A 53 -17.80 9.01 -0.05
N LEU A 54 -17.50 8.79 1.25
CA LEU A 54 -17.75 7.52 1.91
C LEU A 54 -19.25 7.31 2.17
N TYR A 55 -19.95 8.37 2.62
CA TYR A 55 -21.41 8.35 2.78
C TYR A 55 -22.13 7.98 1.48
N LEU A 56 -21.80 8.63 0.36
CA LEU A 56 -22.37 8.35 -0.95
C LEU A 56 -22.16 6.89 -1.37
N ARG A 57 -20.95 6.35 -1.17
CA ARG A 57 -20.61 4.97 -1.53
C ARG A 57 -21.25 3.92 -0.62
N ARG A 58 -21.24 4.13 0.69
CA ARG A 58 -21.64 3.11 1.68
C ARG A 58 -23.09 3.20 2.12
N VAL A 59 -23.64 4.42 2.20
CA VAL A 59 -25.02 4.67 2.62
C VAL A 59 -25.94 4.80 1.42
N LEU A 60 -25.67 5.73 0.49
CA LEU A 60 -26.50 5.93 -0.70
C LEU A 60 -26.21 4.94 -1.84
N ARG A 61 -25.16 4.12 -1.71
CA ARG A 61 -24.75 3.09 -2.69
C ARG A 61 -24.47 3.63 -4.09
N VAL A 62 -24.04 4.89 -4.17
CA VAL A 62 -23.61 5.52 -5.41
C VAL A 62 -22.31 4.87 -5.88
N ARG A 63 -22.27 4.49 -7.16
CA ARG A 63 -21.06 3.99 -7.81
C ARG A 63 -20.39 5.16 -8.53
N ALA A 64 -19.08 5.28 -8.36
CA ALA A 64 -18.28 6.25 -9.09
C ALA A 64 -17.22 5.52 -9.90
N GLU A 65 -17.10 5.91 -11.17
CA GLU A 65 -16.03 5.44 -12.03
C GLU A 65 -14.70 6.06 -11.61
N PRO A 66 -13.61 5.29 -11.53
CA PRO A 66 -12.29 5.84 -11.21
C PRO A 66 -11.88 6.90 -12.24
N ASN A 67 -11.41 8.05 -11.77
CA ASN A 67 -10.85 9.09 -12.63
C ASN A 67 -9.47 8.66 -13.19
N GLY A 68 -8.94 9.44 -14.14
CA GLY A 68 -7.65 9.13 -14.78
C GLY A 68 -6.49 8.97 -13.80
N SER A 69 -6.43 9.78 -12.73
CA SER A 69 -5.39 9.69 -11.70
C SER A 69 -5.49 8.39 -10.90
N MET A 70 -6.70 7.95 -10.57
CA MET A 70 -6.93 6.69 -9.86
C MET A 70 -6.58 5.48 -10.74
N ARG A 71 -6.97 5.50 -12.02
CA ARG A 71 -6.61 4.45 -12.98
C ARG A 71 -5.10 4.36 -13.18
N PHE A 72 -4.42 5.49 -13.30
CA PHE A 72 -2.98 5.55 -13.41
C PHE A 72 -2.29 5.04 -12.14
N GLY A 73 -2.77 5.43 -10.94
CA GLY A 73 -2.28 4.89 -9.68
C GLY A 73 -2.40 3.36 -9.61
N ALA A 74 -3.58 2.81 -9.95
CA ALA A 74 -3.82 1.37 -9.98
C ALA A 74 -2.88 0.64 -10.96
N TYR A 75 -2.68 1.20 -12.16
CA TYR A 75 -1.72 0.70 -13.13
C TYR A 75 -0.29 0.64 -12.56
N ILE A 76 0.17 1.70 -11.90
CA ILE A 76 1.52 1.73 -11.32
C ILE A 76 1.68 0.71 -10.18
N HIS A 77 0.68 0.54 -9.31
CA HIS A 77 0.71 -0.52 -8.28
C HIS A 77 0.79 -1.91 -8.93
N GLU A 78 0.01 -2.14 -9.98
CA GLU A 78 0.01 -3.43 -10.67
C GLU A 78 1.37 -3.72 -11.35
N VAL A 79 1.98 -2.73 -12.00
CA VAL A 79 3.34 -2.84 -12.55
C VAL A 79 4.35 -3.13 -11.45
N PHE A 80 4.30 -2.41 -10.32
CA PHE A 80 5.20 -2.62 -9.19
C PHE A 80 5.10 -4.06 -8.67
N ARG A 81 3.87 -4.53 -8.42
CA ARG A 81 3.57 -5.88 -7.95
C ARG A 81 4.07 -6.95 -8.92
N ARG A 82 3.64 -6.88 -10.18
CA ARG A 82 4.01 -7.87 -11.21
C ARG A 82 5.51 -7.92 -11.42
N SER A 83 6.18 -6.77 -11.40
CA SER A 83 7.64 -6.69 -11.55
C SER A 83 8.35 -7.45 -10.41
N LEU A 84 7.98 -7.20 -9.16
CA LEU A 84 8.60 -7.89 -8.02
C LEU A 84 8.37 -9.40 -8.05
N ILE A 85 7.15 -9.84 -8.38
CA ILE A 85 6.82 -11.27 -8.49
C ILE A 85 7.59 -11.92 -9.65
N GLY A 86 7.59 -11.29 -10.84
CA GLY A 86 8.25 -11.80 -12.02
C GLY A 86 9.77 -11.87 -11.85
N LEU A 87 10.39 -10.81 -11.33
CA LEU A 87 11.82 -10.79 -11.05
C LEU A 87 12.22 -11.84 -10.02
N ARG A 88 11.43 -12.01 -8.95
CA ARG A 88 11.67 -13.07 -7.97
C ARG A 88 11.64 -14.46 -8.61
N ARG A 89 10.61 -14.75 -9.42
CA ARG A 89 10.49 -16.04 -10.13
C ARG A 89 11.69 -16.31 -11.04
N LEU A 90 12.13 -15.31 -11.81
CA LEU A 90 13.32 -15.47 -12.67
C LEU A 90 14.58 -15.84 -11.87
N VAL A 91 14.75 -15.30 -10.66
CA VAL A 91 15.87 -15.68 -9.78
C VAL A 91 15.68 -17.10 -9.25
N GLU A 92 14.48 -17.47 -8.81
CA GLU A 92 14.16 -18.84 -8.35
C GLU A 92 14.38 -19.89 -9.46
N GLU A 93 14.12 -19.52 -10.72
CA GLU A 93 14.36 -20.31 -11.93
C GLU A 93 15.84 -20.33 -12.37
N GLY A 94 16.74 -19.72 -11.61
CA GLY A 94 18.18 -19.82 -11.81
C GLY A 94 18.82 -18.72 -12.64
N ALA A 95 18.22 -17.53 -12.75
CA ALA A 95 18.94 -16.35 -13.22
C ALA A 95 20.06 -15.99 -12.23
N ALA A 96 21.28 -16.45 -12.52
CA ALA A 96 22.39 -16.50 -11.55
C ALA A 96 23.18 -15.19 -11.43
N SER A 97 22.86 -14.19 -12.27
CA SER A 97 23.49 -12.87 -12.26
C SER A 97 22.49 -11.77 -12.60
N GLY A 98 22.80 -10.54 -12.20
CA GLY A 98 22.03 -9.37 -12.53
C GLY A 98 21.90 -9.14 -14.04
N TRP A 99 22.97 -9.41 -14.81
CA TRP A 99 22.94 -9.34 -16.26
C TRP A 99 21.91 -10.31 -16.88
N GLU A 100 21.93 -11.56 -16.42
CA GLU A 100 20.99 -12.57 -16.90
C GLU A 100 19.54 -12.20 -16.56
N LEU A 101 19.30 -11.66 -15.36
CA LEU A 101 17.99 -11.19 -14.94
C LEU A 101 17.48 -10.07 -15.85
N ILE A 102 18.31 -9.05 -16.13
CA ILE A 102 17.95 -7.94 -17.03
C ILE A 102 17.64 -8.46 -18.44
N ARG A 103 18.44 -9.41 -18.94
CA ARG A 103 18.23 -9.98 -20.27
C ARG A 103 16.93 -10.78 -20.39
N ARG A 104 16.51 -11.45 -19.31
CA ARG A 104 15.29 -12.29 -19.28
C ARG A 104 14.03 -11.49 -18.97
N PHE A 105 14.15 -10.34 -18.29
CA PHE A 105 13.00 -9.56 -17.85
C PHE A 105 12.52 -8.57 -18.93
N ASP A 106 11.31 -8.78 -19.42
CA ASP A 106 10.64 -7.85 -20.35
C ASP A 106 9.71 -6.90 -19.60
N GLY A 107 10.22 -5.73 -19.24
CA GLY A 107 9.45 -4.71 -18.53
C GLY A 107 8.34 -4.07 -19.37
N GLU A 108 8.42 -4.12 -20.70
CA GLU A 108 7.42 -3.52 -21.59
C GLU A 108 6.22 -4.45 -21.76
N ALA A 109 6.48 -5.73 -22.04
CA ALA A 109 5.43 -6.76 -22.06
C ALA A 109 4.71 -6.84 -20.71
N LEU A 110 5.46 -6.80 -19.59
CA LEU A 110 4.88 -6.83 -18.25
C LEU A 110 3.95 -5.64 -17.99
N ALA A 111 4.34 -4.45 -18.43
CA ALA A 111 3.55 -3.23 -18.29
C ALA A 111 2.31 -3.26 -19.20
N ALA A 112 2.44 -3.73 -20.44
CA ALA A 112 1.32 -3.90 -21.35
C ALA A 112 0.27 -4.87 -20.76
N GLU A 113 0.72 -5.99 -20.20
CA GLU A 113 -0.15 -6.94 -19.50
C GLU A 113 -0.80 -6.35 -18.25
N ALA A 114 -0.12 -5.45 -17.53
CA ALA A 114 -0.66 -4.81 -16.32
C ALA A 114 -1.85 -3.87 -16.63
N VAL A 115 -1.87 -3.25 -17.81
CA VAL A 115 -2.96 -2.37 -18.25
C VAL A 115 -3.93 -3.04 -19.23
N GLY A 116 -3.54 -4.15 -19.86
CA GLY A 116 -4.31 -4.83 -20.91
C GLY A 116 -4.40 -4.05 -22.22
N ALA A 117 -3.46 -3.13 -22.46
CA ALA A 117 -3.43 -2.18 -23.57
C ALA A 117 -2.00 -1.67 -23.78
N GLU A 118 -1.83 -0.69 -24.66
CA GLU A 118 -0.55 0.03 -24.82
C GLU A 118 -0.12 0.65 -23.48
N PRO A 119 1.07 0.30 -22.94
CA PRO A 119 1.49 0.76 -21.63
C PRO A 119 1.90 2.23 -21.65
N ASP A 120 1.49 2.97 -20.60
CA ASP A 120 2.09 4.28 -20.35
C ASP A 120 3.59 4.10 -20.09
N PRO A 121 4.48 4.86 -20.77
CA PRO A 121 5.93 4.71 -20.67
C PRO A 121 6.48 4.77 -19.24
N ARG A 122 5.79 5.46 -18.33
CA ARG A 122 6.18 5.54 -16.91
C ARG A 122 6.08 4.20 -16.20
N GLY A 123 5.12 3.35 -16.57
CA GLY A 123 5.06 1.98 -16.05
C GLY A 123 6.24 1.14 -16.56
N VAL A 124 6.57 1.26 -17.85
CA VAL A 124 7.75 0.58 -18.43
C VAL A 124 9.04 1.05 -17.74
N GLU A 125 9.18 2.36 -17.50
CA GLU A 125 10.29 2.94 -16.76
C GLU A 125 10.40 2.37 -15.34
N LEU A 126 9.27 2.26 -14.62
CA LEU A 126 9.24 1.65 -13.29
C LEU A 126 9.65 0.18 -13.31
N ALA A 127 9.13 -0.62 -14.26
CA ALA A 127 9.46 -2.03 -14.39
C ALA A 127 10.97 -2.21 -14.64
N ARG A 128 11.54 -1.44 -15.58
CA ARG A 128 12.98 -1.44 -15.88
C ARG A 128 13.81 -0.98 -14.68
N PHE A 129 13.37 0.05 -13.97
CA PHE A 129 14.04 0.51 -12.75
C PHE A 129 14.09 -0.61 -11.70
N LEU A 130 12.97 -1.28 -11.42
CA LEU A 130 12.92 -2.38 -10.47
C LEU A 130 13.82 -3.54 -10.91
N ALA A 131 13.86 -3.87 -12.20
CA ALA A 131 14.75 -4.90 -12.74
C ALA A 131 16.22 -4.57 -12.45
N VAL A 132 16.66 -3.33 -12.68
CA VAL A 132 18.03 -2.89 -12.37
C VAL A 132 18.31 -2.97 -10.86
N GLN A 133 17.36 -2.55 -10.01
CA GLN A 133 17.51 -2.62 -8.56
C GLN A 133 17.65 -4.07 -8.06
N VAL A 134 16.83 -4.99 -8.58
CA VAL A 134 16.90 -6.40 -8.21
C VAL A 134 18.16 -7.04 -8.76
N ALA A 135 18.54 -6.77 -10.01
CA ALA A 135 19.74 -7.30 -10.64
C ALA A 135 21.00 -6.97 -9.84
N ALA A 136 21.17 -5.69 -9.47
CA ALA A 136 22.28 -5.26 -8.62
C ALA A 136 22.30 -5.97 -7.26
N ARG A 137 21.11 -6.24 -6.72
CA ARG A 137 20.97 -6.95 -5.44
C ARG A 137 21.27 -8.44 -5.56
N VAL A 138 20.89 -9.09 -6.66
CA VAL A 138 21.25 -10.48 -6.97
C VAL A 138 22.78 -10.62 -7.03
N ASP A 139 23.48 -9.75 -7.75
CA ASP A 139 24.94 -9.77 -7.82
C ASP A 139 25.58 -9.55 -6.44
N GLU A 140 25.05 -8.64 -5.61
CA GLU A 140 25.53 -8.42 -4.24
C GLU A 140 25.35 -9.66 -3.35
N VAL A 141 24.25 -10.40 -3.50
CA VAL A 141 23.95 -11.58 -2.69
C VAL A 141 24.74 -12.80 -3.17
N ALA A 142 24.70 -13.08 -4.47
CA ALA A 142 25.36 -14.24 -5.08
C ALA A 142 26.88 -14.17 -4.96
N SER A 143 27.48 -12.97 -5.06
CA SER A 143 28.93 -12.82 -4.89
C SER A 143 29.45 -13.16 -3.49
N ARG A 144 28.58 -13.20 -2.48
CA ARG A 144 28.96 -13.47 -1.08
C ARG A 144 28.78 -14.93 -0.65
N SER A 145 28.08 -15.74 -1.45
CA SER A 145 27.80 -17.14 -1.11
C SER A 145 27.32 -17.91 -2.34
N GLY A 146 27.77 -19.16 -2.51
CA GLY A 146 27.17 -20.13 -3.45
C GLY A 146 25.82 -20.67 -2.97
N ALA A 147 24.94 -19.78 -2.50
CA ALA A 147 23.62 -20.15 -1.98
C ALA A 147 22.72 -20.66 -3.11
N ASP A 148 21.75 -21.51 -2.76
CA ASP A 148 20.75 -21.99 -3.70
C ASP A 148 19.89 -20.82 -4.26
N PRO A 149 19.32 -20.96 -5.47
CA PRO A 149 18.54 -19.88 -6.10
C PRO A 149 17.36 -19.37 -5.26
N LEU A 150 16.72 -20.22 -4.45
CA LEU A 150 15.61 -19.81 -3.59
C LEU A 150 16.11 -18.89 -2.46
N SER A 151 17.25 -19.22 -1.85
CA SER A 151 17.91 -18.39 -0.85
C SER A 151 18.40 -17.06 -1.45
N VAL A 152 18.93 -17.08 -2.67
CA VAL A 152 19.28 -15.85 -3.41
C VAL A 152 18.03 -15.00 -3.63
N ALA A 153 16.94 -15.59 -4.13
CA ALA A 153 15.68 -14.89 -4.36
C ALA A 153 15.10 -14.29 -3.08
N ALA A 154 15.07 -15.03 -1.97
CA ALA A 154 14.58 -14.56 -0.68
C ALA A 154 15.41 -13.38 -0.13
N ARG A 155 16.71 -13.33 -0.42
CA ARG A 155 17.61 -12.24 0.05
C ARG A 155 17.70 -11.07 -0.92
N ALA A 156 17.47 -11.30 -2.21
CA ALA A 156 17.54 -10.30 -3.26
C ALA A 156 16.20 -9.60 -3.50
N VAL A 157 15.10 -10.33 -3.36
CA VAL A 157 13.72 -9.81 -3.46
C VAL A 157 12.93 -10.21 -2.21
N PRO A 158 13.27 -9.66 -1.02
CA PRO A 158 12.64 -10.04 0.25
C PRO A 158 11.22 -9.50 0.44
N LEU A 159 10.61 -8.90 -0.59
CA LEU A 159 9.28 -8.32 -0.50
C LEU A 159 8.22 -9.36 -0.83
N LEU A 160 7.27 -9.53 0.08
CA LEU A 160 6.03 -10.26 -0.15
C LEU A 160 4.98 -9.25 -0.62
N ALA A 161 4.70 -9.19 -1.92
CA ALA A 161 3.74 -8.25 -2.50
C ALA A 161 2.29 -8.74 -2.34
N GLU A 162 1.34 -7.79 -2.25
CA GLU A 162 -0.10 -8.06 -2.01
C GLU A 162 -0.34 -8.97 -0.80
N TYR A 163 0.29 -8.64 0.33
CA TYR A 163 0.19 -9.45 1.53
C TYR A 163 -1.21 -9.32 2.14
N VAL A 164 -1.99 -10.41 2.11
CA VAL A 164 -3.40 -10.44 2.56
C VAL A 164 -3.48 -10.97 3.99
N VAL A 165 -4.14 -10.22 4.86
CA VAL A 165 -4.42 -10.60 6.26
C VAL A 165 -5.87 -10.33 6.64
N ASP A 166 -6.36 -11.02 7.66
CA ASP A 166 -7.70 -10.82 8.19
C ASP A 166 -7.80 -9.58 9.09
N GLY A 167 -8.29 -8.47 8.51
CA GLY A 167 -8.58 -7.25 9.28
C GLY A 167 -9.93 -7.25 10.01
N ARG A 168 -10.77 -8.29 9.87
CA ARG A 168 -12.13 -8.31 10.44
C ARG A 168 -12.19 -8.13 11.95
N PRO A 169 -11.27 -8.67 12.78
CA PRO A 169 -11.26 -8.41 14.23
C PRO A 169 -11.15 -6.93 14.58
N LEU A 170 -10.52 -6.13 13.72
CA LEU A 170 -10.34 -4.69 13.90
C LEU A 170 -11.48 -3.84 13.33
N GLY A 171 -12.58 -4.45 12.88
CA GLY A 171 -13.63 -3.72 12.16
C GLY A 171 -13.21 -3.32 10.74
N LEU A 172 -12.19 -3.97 10.18
CA LEU A 172 -11.77 -3.76 8.80
C LEU A 172 -12.33 -4.84 7.87
N THR A 173 -12.22 -4.64 6.57
CA THR A 173 -12.35 -5.74 5.59
C THR A 173 -11.09 -6.62 5.61
N LEU A 174 -10.98 -7.59 4.69
CA LEU A 174 -9.67 -8.15 4.37
C LEU A 174 -8.71 -7.01 4.04
N VAL A 175 -7.54 -7.03 4.65
CA VAL A 175 -6.51 -6.01 4.46
C VAL A 175 -5.49 -6.57 3.50
N ARG A 176 -5.06 -5.73 2.56
CA ARG A 176 -4.03 -6.06 1.61
C ARG A 176 -2.98 -4.98 1.63
N ALA A 177 -1.81 -5.31 2.18
CA ALA A 177 -0.66 -4.43 2.15
C ALA A 177 0.05 -4.58 0.79
N ASP A 178 0.53 -3.47 0.22
CA ASP A 178 1.23 -3.50 -1.08
C ASP A 178 2.45 -4.43 -1.03
N ALA A 179 3.21 -4.37 0.07
CA ALA A 179 4.20 -5.39 0.38
C ALA A 179 4.54 -5.47 1.88
N VAL A 180 5.13 -6.59 2.29
CA VAL A 180 5.73 -6.78 3.61
C VAL A 180 7.17 -7.27 3.45
N VAL A 181 8.06 -6.80 4.33
CA VAL A 181 9.47 -7.20 4.35
C VAL A 181 10.04 -7.13 5.76
N HIS A 182 10.55 -8.26 6.28
CA HIS A 182 11.26 -8.33 7.57
C HIS A 182 10.53 -7.66 8.75
N GLY A 183 9.21 -7.84 8.86
CA GLY A 183 8.39 -7.23 9.91
C GLY A 183 8.11 -5.73 9.70
N ALA A 184 8.25 -5.25 8.46
CA ALA A 184 7.87 -3.90 8.06
C ALA A 184 6.86 -3.94 6.92
N VAL A 185 5.89 -3.02 6.96
CA VAL A 185 4.86 -2.85 5.92
C VAL A 185 5.26 -1.80 4.90
N LEU A 186 4.86 -1.98 3.65
CA LEU A 186 5.05 -1.02 2.57
C LEU A 186 3.71 -0.49 2.07
N GLU A 187 3.71 0.79 1.70
CA GLU A 187 2.66 1.44 0.93
C GLU A 187 3.33 2.17 -0.23
N VAL A 188 2.87 1.94 -1.46
CA VAL A 188 3.33 2.63 -2.66
C VAL A 188 2.37 3.77 -2.96
N LYS A 189 2.90 4.92 -3.39
CA LYS A 189 2.10 6.08 -3.82
C LYS A 189 2.69 6.74 -5.04
N VAL A 190 1.81 7.24 -5.88
CA VAL A 190 2.15 8.06 -7.04
C VAL A 190 1.49 9.42 -6.88
N GLY A 191 2.23 10.49 -7.18
CA GLY A 191 1.70 11.85 -7.15
C GLY A 191 2.11 12.64 -5.90
N GLU A 192 1.23 13.54 -5.46
CA GLU A 192 1.52 14.48 -4.38
C GLU A 192 1.68 13.79 -3.03
N ARG A 193 2.52 14.40 -2.19
CA ARG A 193 2.78 13.90 -0.85
C ARG A 193 1.63 14.30 0.06
N SER A 194 1.22 13.35 0.89
CA SER A 194 0.25 13.59 1.96
C SER A 194 0.68 12.81 3.19
N ASP A 195 0.61 13.46 4.35
CA ASP A 195 0.90 12.81 5.63
C ASP A 195 -0.15 11.71 5.93
N ARG A 196 -1.38 11.85 5.39
CA ARG A 196 -2.42 10.82 5.48
C ARG A 196 -1.98 9.50 4.86
N HIS A 197 -1.09 9.49 3.87
CA HIS A 197 -0.63 8.24 3.28
C HIS A 197 0.09 7.32 4.28
N ALA A 198 0.69 7.89 5.34
CA ALA A 198 1.32 7.11 6.40
C ALA A 198 0.30 6.34 7.27
N LEU A 199 -0.98 6.77 7.31
CA LEU A 199 -2.03 6.06 8.05
C LEU A 199 -2.31 4.67 7.48
N ALA A 200 -2.08 4.45 6.18
CA ALA A 200 -2.23 3.12 5.58
C ALA A 200 -1.26 2.11 6.22
N LEU A 201 -0.04 2.55 6.52
CA LEU A 201 0.96 1.72 7.18
C LEU A 201 0.50 1.30 8.59
N ALA A 202 -0.13 2.20 9.35
CA ALA A 202 -0.70 1.85 10.65
C ALA A 202 -1.84 0.83 10.53
N GLY A 203 -2.72 1.00 9.54
CA GLY A 203 -3.78 0.03 9.25
C GLY A 203 -3.23 -1.35 8.88
N TYR A 204 -2.17 -1.42 8.07
CA TYR A 204 -1.51 -2.69 7.74
C TYR A 204 -0.82 -3.32 8.96
N ALA A 205 -0.08 -2.53 9.73
CA ALA A 205 0.61 -3.00 10.91
C ALA A 205 -0.35 -3.60 11.94
N LEU A 206 -1.44 -2.88 12.26
CA LEU A 206 -2.47 -3.36 13.18
C LEU A 206 -3.13 -4.65 12.67
N ALA A 207 -3.45 -4.72 11.37
CA ALA A 207 -4.10 -5.91 10.80
C ALA A 207 -3.21 -7.15 10.83
N ILE A 208 -1.92 -7.01 10.50
CA ILE A 208 -0.95 -8.11 10.60
C ILE A 208 -0.79 -8.55 12.06
N GLU A 209 -0.64 -7.60 12.99
CA GLU A 209 -0.54 -7.90 14.41
C GLU A 209 -1.78 -8.62 14.96
N ALA A 210 -2.98 -8.28 14.47
CA ALA A 210 -4.22 -8.90 14.90
C ALA A 210 -4.42 -10.31 14.33
N ASP A 211 -3.96 -10.56 13.10
CA ASP A 211 -4.14 -11.84 12.40
C ASP A 211 -3.04 -12.86 12.74
N GLU A 212 -1.80 -12.39 12.89
CA GLU A 212 -0.61 -13.25 13.00
C GLU A 212 0.10 -13.16 14.35
N GLU A 213 -0.31 -12.25 15.23
CA GLU A 213 0.30 -12.05 16.56
C GLU A 213 1.83 -11.77 16.50
N VAL A 214 2.29 -11.13 15.41
CA VAL A 214 3.69 -10.70 15.23
C VAL A 214 3.82 -9.18 15.21
N PRO A 215 4.81 -8.59 15.91
CA PRO A 215 4.96 -7.14 15.98
C PRO A 215 5.34 -6.53 14.63
N VAL A 216 4.68 -5.42 14.27
CA VAL A 216 5.01 -4.61 13.09
C VAL A 216 5.33 -3.19 13.52
N ASP A 217 6.61 -2.97 13.82
CA ASP A 217 7.13 -1.72 14.41
C ASP A 217 7.69 -0.74 13.38
N ALA A 218 7.59 -1.07 12.10
CA ALA A 218 8.17 -0.26 11.04
C ALA A 218 7.31 -0.29 9.79
N GLY A 219 7.39 0.79 9.03
CA GLY A 219 6.79 0.88 7.71
C GLY A 219 7.66 1.65 6.76
N LEU A 220 7.29 1.58 5.49
CA LEU A 220 7.97 2.26 4.41
C LEU A 220 6.93 2.76 3.43
N LEU A 221 6.67 4.06 3.46
CA LEU A 221 5.96 4.73 2.39
C LEU A 221 6.89 4.87 1.19
N VAL A 222 6.42 4.59 -0.02
CA VAL A 222 7.24 4.57 -1.23
C VAL A 222 6.58 5.47 -2.27
N TYR A 223 7.04 6.73 -2.30
CA TYR A 223 6.60 7.69 -3.32
C TYR A 223 7.35 7.49 -4.62
N VAL A 224 6.67 7.02 -5.66
CA VAL A 224 7.21 6.93 -7.02
C VAL A 224 7.05 8.27 -7.73
N SER A 225 8.16 8.82 -8.23
CA SER A 225 8.22 10.04 -9.04
C SER A 225 9.04 9.74 -10.30
N PHE A 226 8.67 10.34 -11.43
CA PHE A 226 9.30 10.14 -12.74
C PHE A 226 10.13 11.36 -13.19
N ASN A 227 10.39 12.32 -12.29
CA ASN A 227 11.12 13.56 -12.59
C ASN A 227 12.63 13.31 -12.64
N GLY A 228 13.11 12.69 -13.73
CA GLY A 228 14.51 12.31 -13.92
C GLY A 228 14.88 10.94 -13.33
N GLY A 229 13.90 10.04 -13.24
CA GLY A 229 14.04 8.68 -12.70
C GLY A 229 13.23 8.42 -11.42
N VAL A 230 13.11 7.14 -11.05
CA VAL A 230 12.34 6.68 -9.88
C VAL A 230 13.06 6.96 -8.56
N ARG A 231 12.46 7.79 -7.70
CA ARG A 231 12.92 8.06 -6.31
C ARG A 231 12.01 7.37 -5.29
N LEU A 232 12.52 7.05 -4.09
CA LEU A 232 11.76 6.42 -2.98
C LEU A 232 12.13 7.09 -1.63
N ARG A 233 11.22 7.16 -0.65
CA ARG A 233 11.49 7.80 0.67
C ARG A 233 10.75 7.13 1.85
N ALA A 234 11.50 6.58 2.81
CA ALA A 234 10.99 5.92 4.03
C ALA A 234 10.30 6.85 5.06
N VAL A 235 9.32 6.31 5.80
CA VAL A 235 8.62 6.97 6.92
C VAL A 235 8.37 5.94 8.05
N PRO A 236 8.72 6.20 9.33
CA PRO A 236 8.50 5.26 10.43
C PRO A 236 7.03 5.15 10.84
N VAL A 237 6.64 4.01 11.44
CA VAL A 237 5.28 3.76 11.97
C VAL A 237 5.35 3.78 13.49
N GLY A 238 4.95 4.89 14.11
CA GLY A 238 4.92 5.04 15.58
C GLY A 238 3.50 5.07 16.15
N GLU A 239 3.40 5.22 17.47
CA GLU A 239 2.14 5.26 18.21
C GLU A 239 1.16 6.33 17.71
N GLY A 240 1.66 7.51 17.33
CA GLY A 240 0.82 8.61 16.84
C GLY A 240 -0.03 8.21 15.64
N LEU A 241 0.59 7.54 14.65
CA LEU A 241 -0.13 7.06 13.46
C LEU A 241 -1.15 5.97 13.79
N ARG A 242 -0.87 5.13 14.80
CA ARG A 242 -1.80 4.08 15.25
C ARG A 242 -3.03 4.69 15.90
N ARG A 243 -2.85 5.66 16.80
CA ARG A 243 -3.96 6.39 17.44
C ARG A 243 -4.80 7.10 16.38
N GLU A 244 -4.16 7.87 15.49
CA GLU A 244 -4.86 8.60 14.43
C GLU A 244 -5.65 7.66 13.50
N PHE A 245 -5.09 6.51 13.13
CA PHE A 245 -5.80 5.52 12.33
C PHE A 245 -7.01 4.93 13.05
N LEU A 246 -6.88 4.56 14.32
CA LEU A 246 -7.97 3.99 15.12
C LEU A 246 -9.09 5.01 15.36
N GLU A 247 -8.74 6.26 15.62
CA GLU A 247 -9.68 7.38 15.79
C GLU A 247 -10.47 7.64 14.51
N GLU A 248 -9.79 7.77 13.36
CA GLU A 248 -10.45 7.99 12.07
C GLU A 248 -11.29 6.76 11.67
N ARG A 249 -10.82 5.53 11.93
CA ARG A 249 -11.62 4.31 11.74
C ARG A 249 -12.94 4.40 12.51
N ASN A 250 -12.87 4.67 13.82
CA ASN A 250 -14.05 4.71 14.68
C ASN A 250 -15.04 5.77 14.21
N ARG A 251 -14.54 6.99 13.94
CA ARG A 251 -15.34 8.10 13.40
C ARG A 251 -16.06 7.74 12.10
N LEU A 252 -15.38 7.06 11.17
CA LEU A 252 -15.97 6.68 9.89
C LEU A 252 -16.94 5.51 10.00
N MET A 253 -16.72 4.59 10.95
CA MET A 253 -17.69 3.56 11.27
C MET A 253 -18.98 4.17 11.81
N GLU A 254 -18.88 5.19 12.68
CA GLU A 254 -20.03 5.95 13.18
C GLU A 254 -20.76 6.72 12.08
N LEU A 255 -20.02 7.34 11.16
CA LEU A 255 -20.61 7.99 9.97
C LEU A 255 -21.47 7.02 9.17
N VAL A 256 -20.91 5.85 8.83
CA VAL A 256 -21.60 4.84 8.03
C VAL A 256 -22.77 4.21 8.79
N HIS A 257 -22.61 3.99 10.09
CA HIS A 257 -23.66 3.41 10.94
C HIS A 257 -24.84 4.37 11.12
N SER A 258 -24.57 5.64 11.45
CA SER A 258 -25.61 6.65 11.66
C SER A 258 -26.37 6.99 10.37
N GLY A 259 -25.69 6.90 9.22
CA GLY A 259 -26.27 7.32 7.95
C GLY A 259 -26.55 8.83 7.88
N ALA A 260 -25.97 9.63 8.78
CA ALA A 260 -26.09 11.07 8.74
C ALA A 260 -25.23 11.63 7.59
N ASP A 261 -25.84 12.39 6.67
CA ASP A 261 -25.09 13.06 5.61
C ASP A 261 -24.18 14.13 6.23
N PRO A 262 -22.85 14.03 6.09
CA PRO A 262 -21.91 14.99 6.67
C PRO A 262 -21.87 16.32 5.92
N GLY A 263 -22.64 16.45 4.82
CA GLY A 263 -22.68 17.64 3.99
C GLY A 263 -21.48 17.77 3.06
N VAL A 264 -21.58 18.70 2.12
CA VAL A 264 -20.50 18.97 1.14
C VAL A 264 -19.34 19.66 1.87
N SER A 265 -18.11 19.19 1.63
CA SER A 265 -16.91 19.85 2.14
C SER A 265 -16.80 21.28 1.56
N PRO A 266 -16.43 22.29 2.36
CA PRO A 266 -16.19 23.65 1.86
C PRO A 266 -15.03 23.71 0.85
N ASN A 267 -14.10 22.75 0.92
CA ASN A 267 -12.92 22.64 0.05
C ASN A 267 -13.07 21.45 -0.93
N CYS A 268 -14.23 21.31 -1.57
CA CYS A 268 -14.50 20.17 -2.46
C CYS A 268 -13.62 20.20 -3.72
N ASP A 269 -12.75 19.19 -3.91
CA ASP A 269 -11.92 19.03 -5.12
C ASP A 269 -12.80 18.67 -6.34
N GLY A 270 -12.71 19.46 -7.40
CA GLY A 270 -13.41 19.23 -8.67
C GLY A 270 -13.01 17.93 -9.39
N ARG A 271 -11.87 17.32 -9.03
CA ARG A 271 -11.43 16.02 -9.54
C ARG A 271 -12.07 14.84 -8.82
N CYS A 272 -12.86 15.09 -7.77
CA CYS A 272 -13.57 14.05 -7.05
C CYS A 272 -14.49 13.27 -8.01
N PRO A 273 -14.36 11.93 -8.10
CA PRO A 273 -15.24 11.12 -8.95
C PRO A 273 -16.74 11.23 -8.61
N LEU A 274 -17.07 11.73 -7.42
CA LEU A 274 -18.43 11.90 -6.92
C LEU A 274 -18.90 13.36 -6.96
N TYR A 275 -18.13 14.28 -7.56
CA TYR A 275 -18.42 15.71 -7.56
C TYR A 275 -19.84 16.03 -8.06
N ALA A 276 -20.23 15.42 -9.18
CA ALA A 276 -21.53 15.64 -9.82
C ALA A 276 -22.70 15.28 -8.88
N HIS A 277 -22.57 14.20 -8.10
CA HIS A 277 -23.57 13.79 -7.10
C HIS A 277 -23.71 14.77 -5.93
N CYS A 278 -22.65 15.50 -5.60
CA CYS A 278 -22.69 16.52 -4.55
C CYS A 278 -23.30 17.85 -5.02
N HIS A 279 -23.13 18.19 -6.30
CA HIS A 279 -23.45 19.51 -6.87
C HIS A 279 -24.60 19.50 -7.89
N GLY A 280 -25.35 18.39 -7.99
CA GLY A 280 -26.53 18.31 -8.86
C GLY A 280 -26.21 18.18 -10.36
N GLY A 281 -24.97 17.82 -10.71
CA GLY A 281 -24.64 17.41 -12.07
C GLY A 281 -25.13 15.98 -12.28
N HIS A 282 -26.04 15.77 -13.24
CA HIS A 282 -26.37 14.43 -13.68
C HIS A 282 -25.25 13.93 -14.59
N SER A 283 -24.65 12.79 -14.23
CA SER A 283 -23.81 11.96 -15.11
C SER A 283 -24.69 11.02 -15.93
#